data_AF-A0A231PMY2-F1
#
_entry.id   AF-A0A231PMY2-F1
#
_cell.length_a   1.000
_cell.length_b   1.000
_cell.length_c   1.000
_cell.angle_alpha   90.00
_cell.angle_beta   90.00
_cell.angle_gamma   90.00
#
_symmetry.space_group_name_H-M   'P 1'
#
loop_
_entity.id
_entity.type
_entity.pdbx_description
1 polymer ?
#
loop_
_entity_poly.entity_id
_entity_poly.type
_entity_poly.pdbx_seq_one_letter_code
_entity_poly.pdbx_strand_id
1 'polypeptide(L)'
;MAAALLFIVSPNAATGTSGGTLDGTVPAAASAINHTVTFVNATGRKIWVGSQVNADGSKNFGSLPILEAGQSATITIPETSAPGHWRGKFFARMGCTGVPGSTFHCQLGDCGVYDDHCAPNTSEQPVSLAEFNFDSADGLAPWYNVSYVNAFSVPITITPTGVTGTGGGCATMGCADNLLPKCPAANLTRWADGTPMLCTNPNRDAKTPYSDMIATNCPKAYGWSKQDQEPGNQVMQQCSRCTGFTVTFHRGA
;
A
#
# COMPACT_ATOMS: atom_id res chain seq x y z
N MET A 1 22.96 -48.19 6.07
CA MET A 1 23.54 -48.68 7.34
C MET A 1 22.71 -48.11 8.48
N ALA A 2 22.27 -49.01 9.36
CA ALA A 2 21.60 -48.83 10.65
C ALA A 2 20.22 -48.14 10.69
N ALA A 3 19.27 -48.90 11.23
CA ALA A 3 17.86 -48.60 11.45
C ALA A 3 17.54 -48.52 12.96
N ALA A 4 16.36 -47.97 13.26
CA ALA A 4 15.54 -48.21 14.46
C ALA A 4 16.08 -47.59 15.79
N LEU A 5 15.29 -47.26 16.83
CA LEU A 5 13.95 -47.63 17.28
C LEU A 5 13.29 -46.46 18.03
N LEU A 6 11.96 -46.51 18.08
CA LEU A 6 11.08 -45.77 19.00
C LEU A 6 11.21 -46.33 20.44
N PHE A 7 11.35 -45.46 21.45
CA PHE A 7 10.99 -45.79 22.84
C PHE A 7 10.31 -44.61 23.53
N ILE A 8 9.11 -44.90 24.04
CA ILE A 8 8.31 -44.07 24.93
C ILE A 8 8.83 -44.30 26.35
N VAL A 9 9.12 -43.22 27.09
CA VAL A 9 9.17 -43.24 28.55
C VAL A 9 8.61 -41.90 29.06
N SER A 10 7.45 -41.96 29.72
CA SER A 10 6.90 -40.85 30.53
C SER A 10 7.35 -40.98 31.99
N PRO A 11 6.91 -40.08 32.91
CA PRO A 11 7.66 -38.94 33.41
C PRO A 11 8.19 -39.17 34.83
N ASN A 12 9.12 -38.33 35.31
CA ASN A 12 9.30 -38.18 36.76
C ASN A 12 9.42 -36.69 37.13
N ALA A 13 8.63 -36.34 38.14
CA ALA A 13 8.38 -35.01 38.65
C ALA A 13 9.49 -34.51 39.60
N ALA A 14 9.70 -33.20 39.59
CA ALA A 14 10.15 -32.39 40.73
C ALA A 14 9.66 -30.95 40.49
N THR A 15 8.48 -30.59 41.03
CA THR A 15 8.30 -29.73 42.21
C THR A 15 9.00 -28.37 42.14
N GLY A 16 8.21 -27.36 41.80
CA GLY A 16 8.54 -25.94 41.95
C GLY A 16 7.27 -25.11 41.84
N THR A 17 6.55 -24.98 42.95
CA THR A 17 5.35 -24.16 43.11
C THR A 17 5.72 -22.70 43.33
N SER A 18 5.27 -21.82 42.43
CA SER A 18 4.87 -20.45 42.77
C SER A 18 3.74 -20.03 41.82
N GLY A 19 2.54 -19.95 42.39
CA GLY A 19 1.30 -19.63 41.68
C GLY A 19 1.31 -18.22 41.12
N GLY A 20 1.06 -18.15 39.82
CA GLY A 20 0.43 -17.02 39.16
C GLY A 20 -0.59 -17.62 38.20
N THR A 21 -1.88 -17.58 38.55
CA THR A 21 -2.96 -17.84 37.61
C THR A 21 -2.89 -16.75 36.54
N LEU A 22 -2.19 -17.04 35.44
CA LEU A 22 -2.38 -16.32 34.19
C LEU A 22 -3.77 -16.72 33.72
N ASP A 23 -4.74 -15.87 34.00
CA ASP A 23 -6.06 -15.92 33.40
C ASP A 23 -5.85 -15.80 31.88
N GLY A 24 -5.73 -16.97 31.24
CA GLY A 24 -5.37 -17.16 29.84
C GLY A 24 -6.54 -16.83 28.93
N THR A 25 -7.22 -15.70 29.17
CA THR A 25 -8.08 -15.10 28.19
C THR A 25 -7.18 -14.49 27.11
N VAL A 26 -6.82 -15.32 26.12
CA VAL A 26 -6.43 -14.82 24.81
C VAL A 26 -7.50 -13.81 24.42
N PRO A 27 -7.16 -12.53 24.18
CA PRO A 27 -8.15 -11.55 23.78
C PRO A 27 -8.92 -12.15 22.61
N ALA A 28 -10.25 -12.23 22.74
CA ALA A 28 -11.08 -12.71 21.65
C ALA A 28 -10.66 -11.94 20.40
N ALA A 29 -10.27 -12.65 19.34
CA ALA A 29 -9.97 -12.03 18.07
C ALA A 29 -11.14 -11.09 17.76
N ALA A 30 -10.86 -9.80 17.61
CA ALA A 30 -11.89 -8.86 17.19
C ALA A 30 -12.52 -9.45 15.93
N SER A 31 -13.85 -9.50 15.87
CA SER A 31 -14.54 -10.05 14.70
C SER A 31 -13.94 -9.42 13.44
N ALA A 32 -13.47 -10.24 12.51
CA ALA A 32 -12.91 -9.74 11.27
C ALA A 32 -13.95 -8.86 10.59
N ILE A 33 -13.58 -7.62 10.28
CA ILE A 33 -14.41 -6.66 9.55
C ILE A 33 -13.84 -6.47 8.15
N ASN A 34 -14.65 -5.94 7.24
CA ASN A 34 -14.14 -5.33 6.01
C ASN A 34 -13.86 -3.85 6.27
N HIS A 35 -12.63 -3.44 6.05
CA HIS A 35 -12.23 -2.04 6.11
C HIS A 35 -12.73 -1.29 4.87
N THR A 36 -12.74 0.03 4.97
CA THR A 36 -13.03 0.92 3.84
C THR A 36 -11.79 1.72 3.43
N VAL A 37 -11.69 2.05 2.15
CA VAL A 37 -10.69 2.99 1.64
C VAL A 37 -11.40 4.11 0.91
N THR A 38 -11.23 5.33 1.39
CA THR A 38 -11.73 6.56 0.75
C THR A 38 -10.62 7.19 -0.06
N PHE A 39 -10.80 7.29 -1.37
CA PHE A 39 -9.90 8.00 -2.26
C PHE A 39 -10.32 9.46 -2.36
N VAL A 40 -9.36 10.37 -2.25
CA VAL A 40 -9.55 11.82 -2.40
C VAL A 40 -8.65 12.33 -3.51
N ASN A 41 -9.26 12.96 -4.51
CA ASN A 41 -8.53 13.56 -5.63
C ASN A 41 -8.24 15.05 -5.35
N ALA A 42 -7.06 15.33 -4.78
CA ALA A 42 -6.54 16.69 -4.59
C ALA A 42 -5.49 17.07 -5.65
N THR A 43 -5.44 16.35 -6.78
CA THR A 43 -4.42 16.56 -7.83
C THR A 43 -4.69 17.82 -8.65
N GLY A 44 -5.95 18.25 -8.73
CA GLY A 44 -6.39 19.33 -9.61
C GLY A 44 -6.72 18.88 -11.04
N ARG A 45 -6.67 17.58 -11.33
CA ARG A 45 -7.01 16.97 -12.63
C ARG A 45 -7.87 15.73 -12.40
N LYS A 46 -8.55 15.24 -13.45
CA LYS A 46 -9.27 13.97 -13.38
C LYS A 46 -8.30 12.81 -13.18
N ILE A 47 -8.66 11.86 -12.30
CA ILE A 47 -7.93 10.61 -12.10
C ILE A 47 -8.85 9.41 -12.27
N TRP A 48 -8.28 8.31 -12.75
CA TRP A 48 -8.90 6.99 -12.71
C TRP A 48 -8.16 6.17 -11.67
N VAL A 49 -8.82 5.79 -10.58
CA VAL A 49 -8.18 4.97 -9.56
C VAL A 49 -7.83 3.62 -10.17
N GLY A 50 -6.58 3.22 -10.03
CA GLY A 50 -6.10 1.88 -10.39
C GLY A 50 -5.82 1.07 -9.14
N SER A 51 -5.88 -0.26 -9.27
CA SER A 51 -5.44 -1.19 -8.24
C SER A 51 -4.73 -2.37 -8.85
N GLN A 52 -3.74 -2.90 -8.14
CA GLN A 52 -3.14 -4.18 -8.45
C GLN A 52 -2.94 -4.98 -7.17
N VAL A 53 -3.23 -6.27 -7.24
CA VAL A 53 -3.06 -7.20 -6.12
C VAL A 53 -1.73 -7.94 -6.19
N ASN A 54 -1.29 -8.44 -5.04
CA ASN A 54 -0.15 -9.36 -4.97
C ASN A 54 -0.52 -10.73 -5.55
N ALA A 55 0.50 -11.48 -5.96
CA ALA A 55 0.35 -12.85 -6.48
C ALA A 55 0.14 -13.87 -5.33
N ASP A 56 -0.88 -13.65 -4.50
CA ASP A 56 -1.15 -14.40 -3.26
C ASP A 56 -2.61 -14.87 -3.13
N GLY A 57 -3.36 -14.82 -4.23
CA GLY A 57 -4.78 -15.17 -4.26
C GLY A 57 -5.75 -14.02 -3.99
N SER A 58 -5.25 -12.84 -3.60
CA SER A 58 -6.04 -11.60 -3.52
C SER A 58 -6.81 -11.34 -4.81
N LYS A 59 -8.02 -10.79 -4.69
CA LYS A 59 -8.93 -10.58 -5.82
C LYS A 59 -8.85 -9.13 -6.34
N ASN A 60 -8.72 -8.99 -7.66
CA ASN A 60 -8.79 -7.69 -8.31
C ASN A 60 -10.19 -7.07 -8.16
N PHE A 61 -10.23 -5.74 -8.06
CA PHE A 61 -11.49 -5.00 -8.18
C PHE A 61 -11.97 -5.04 -9.63
N GLY A 62 -13.27 -5.30 -9.81
CA GLY A 62 -13.92 -5.25 -11.13
C GLY A 62 -14.41 -3.85 -11.53
N SER A 63 -14.43 -2.91 -10.59
CA SER A 63 -14.76 -1.51 -10.83
C SER A 63 -14.20 -0.65 -9.69
N LEU A 64 -13.65 0.50 -10.03
CA LEU A 64 -13.01 1.48 -9.14
C LEU A 64 -13.44 2.89 -9.52
N PRO A 65 -13.39 3.83 -8.57
CA PRO A 65 -13.83 5.19 -8.83
C PRO A 65 -12.99 5.92 -9.89
N ILE A 66 -13.69 6.70 -10.71
CA ILE A 66 -13.13 7.75 -11.56
C ILE A 66 -13.49 9.07 -10.89
N LEU A 67 -12.50 9.89 -10.57
CA LEU A 67 -12.67 11.09 -9.75
C LEU A 67 -12.26 12.33 -10.52
N GLU A 68 -13.19 13.28 -10.68
CA GLU A 68 -12.87 14.64 -11.07
C GLU A 68 -12.10 15.35 -9.94
N ALA A 69 -11.48 16.49 -10.26
CA ALA A 69 -10.73 17.27 -9.27
C ALA A 69 -11.62 17.66 -8.07
N GLY A 70 -11.14 17.41 -6.85
CA GLY A 70 -11.85 17.68 -5.61
C GLY A 70 -12.87 16.61 -5.20
N GLN A 71 -13.12 15.60 -6.04
CA GLN A 71 -14.03 14.50 -5.68
C GLN A 71 -13.37 13.46 -4.79
N SER A 72 -14.22 12.71 -4.08
CA SER A 72 -13.84 11.55 -3.30
C SER A 72 -14.84 10.41 -3.48
N ALA A 73 -14.38 9.17 -3.30
CA ALA A 73 -15.24 8.00 -3.27
C ALA A 73 -14.67 6.94 -2.33
N THR A 74 -15.55 6.14 -1.73
CA THR A 74 -15.19 5.10 -0.78
C THR A 74 -15.47 3.73 -1.38
N ILE A 75 -14.52 2.81 -1.22
CA ILE A 75 -14.70 1.40 -1.51
C ILE A 75 -14.59 0.57 -0.23
N THR A 76 -15.18 -0.61 -0.26
CA THR A 76 -15.00 -1.63 0.77
C THR A 76 -13.94 -2.63 0.32
N ILE A 77 -12.99 -2.93 1.18
CA ILE A 77 -11.96 -3.94 0.93
C ILE A 77 -12.54 -5.31 1.30
N PRO A 78 -12.44 -6.33 0.42
CA PRO A 78 -13.11 -7.60 0.64
C PRO A 78 -12.28 -8.59 1.48
N GLU A 79 -11.55 -8.15 2.51
CA GLU A 79 -10.62 -9.04 3.23
C GLU A 79 -11.27 -10.18 4.02
N THR A 80 -12.55 -10.09 4.37
CA THR A 80 -13.25 -11.23 5.03
C THR A 80 -13.75 -12.28 4.04
N SER A 81 -13.80 -11.95 2.75
CA SER A 81 -14.15 -12.89 1.69
C SER A 81 -12.93 -13.75 1.34
N ALA A 82 -13.15 -14.96 0.82
CA ALA A 82 -12.05 -15.83 0.37
C ALA A 82 -11.08 -15.06 -0.55
N PRO A 83 -9.77 -15.04 -0.26
CA PRO A 83 -9.04 -15.97 0.62
C PRO A 83 -8.91 -15.60 2.12
N GLY A 84 -9.57 -14.55 2.61
CA GLY A 84 -9.43 -14.08 4.00
C GLY A 84 -8.43 -12.92 4.15
N HIS A 85 -8.00 -12.35 3.03
CA HIS A 85 -7.11 -11.20 2.93
C HIS A 85 -7.29 -10.44 1.62
N TRP A 86 -6.85 -9.19 1.59
CA TRP A 86 -6.56 -8.41 0.39
C TRP A 86 -5.21 -7.71 0.57
N ARG A 87 -4.25 -8.03 -0.30
CA ARG A 87 -2.93 -7.40 -0.30
C ARG A 87 -2.66 -6.84 -1.67
N GLY A 88 -2.33 -5.56 -1.72
CA GLY A 88 -2.21 -4.86 -2.98
C GLY A 88 -1.94 -3.39 -2.81
N LYS A 89 -2.15 -2.67 -3.90
CA LYS A 89 -1.81 -1.26 -4.03
C LYS A 89 -2.86 -0.52 -4.83
N PHE A 90 -2.97 0.77 -4.55
CA PHE A 90 -3.78 1.73 -5.27
C PHE A 90 -2.91 2.86 -5.83
N PHE A 91 -3.31 3.42 -6.96
CA PHE A 91 -2.58 4.49 -7.63
C PHE A 91 -3.51 5.35 -8.48
N ALA A 92 -3.04 6.55 -8.84
CA ALA A 92 -3.77 7.46 -9.72
C ALA A 92 -3.30 7.29 -11.17
N ARG A 93 -4.23 7.02 -12.08
CA ARG A 93 -4.00 7.06 -13.52
C ARG A 93 -4.41 8.41 -14.08
N MET A 94 -3.64 8.96 -15.02
CA MET A 94 -3.88 10.28 -15.61
C MET A 94 -3.55 10.32 -17.10
N GLY A 95 -4.11 11.33 -17.79
CA GLY A 95 -3.93 11.49 -19.22
C GLY A 95 -4.56 10.34 -20.01
N CYS A 96 -5.68 9.81 -19.52
CA CYS A 96 -6.34 8.67 -20.12
C CYS A 96 -7.25 9.08 -21.28
N THR A 97 -7.16 8.33 -22.39
CA THR A 97 -7.91 8.57 -23.63
C THR A 97 -8.26 7.23 -24.29
N GLY A 98 -9.14 7.24 -25.29
CA GLY A 98 -9.56 6.03 -26.00
C GLY A 98 -10.90 5.49 -25.52
N VAL A 99 -11.27 4.30 -26.01
CA VAL A 99 -12.57 3.67 -25.75
C VAL A 99 -12.39 2.51 -24.75
N PRO A 100 -13.08 2.53 -23.58
CA PRO A 100 -12.99 1.45 -22.59
C PRO A 100 -13.28 0.08 -23.19
N GLY A 101 -12.49 -0.92 -22.80
CA GLY A 101 -12.53 -2.28 -23.32
C GLY A 101 -11.86 -2.47 -24.68
N SER A 102 -11.28 -1.43 -25.29
CA SER A 102 -10.59 -1.56 -26.59
C SER A 102 -9.29 -0.75 -26.67
N THR A 103 -9.39 0.57 -26.84
CA THR A 103 -8.25 1.45 -27.10
C THR A 103 -7.91 2.36 -25.94
N PHE A 104 -8.61 2.23 -24.80
CA PHE A 104 -8.37 3.06 -23.64
C PHE A 104 -6.97 2.83 -23.08
N HIS A 105 -6.21 3.90 -22.88
CA HIS A 105 -4.92 3.87 -22.19
C HIS A 105 -4.65 5.21 -21.52
N CYS A 106 -3.83 5.15 -20.48
CA CYS A 106 -3.34 6.30 -19.73
C CYS A 106 -1.87 6.58 -20.08
N GLN A 107 -1.49 7.84 -20.03
CA GLN A 107 -0.07 8.22 -20.16
C GLN A 107 0.70 8.02 -18.85
N LEU A 108 0.00 8.08 -17.71
CA LEU A 108 0.56 7.87 -16.38
C LEU A 108 -0.21 6.75 -15.67
N GLY A 109 0.53 5.79 -15.12
CA GLY A 109 -0.04 4.67 -14.36
C GLY A 109 -0.89 3.72 -15.22
N ASP A 110 -0.64 3.61 -16.52
CA ASP A 110 -1.44 2.72 -17.38
C ASP A 110 -1.44 1.29 -16.85
N CYS A 111 -2.60 0.65 -16.90
CA CYS A 111 -2.76 -0.75 -16.53
C CYS A 111 -3.75 -1.47 -17.46
N GLY A 112 -3.79 -1.06 -18.73
CA GLY A 112 -4.58 -1.70 -19.77
C GLY A 112 -5.89 -1.00 -20.12
N VAL A 113 -6.74 -1.74 -20.85
CA VAL A 113 -7.78 -1.18 -21.71
C VAL A 113 -9.09 -0.77 -21.02
N TYR A 114 -9.16 -0.80 -19.70
CA TYR A 114 -10.38 -0.48 -18.96
C TYR A 114 -10.21 0.81 -18.17
N ASP A 115 -11.25 1.62 -18.13
CA ASP A 115 -11.24 2.89 -17.42
C ASP A 115 -11.54 2.72 -15.93
N ASP A 116 -12.36 1.76 -15.55
CA ASP A 116 -12.75 1.55 -14.15
C ASP A 116 -12.00 0.41 -13.46
N HIS A 117 -11.11 -0.32 -14.13
CA HIS A 117 -10.26 -1.32 -13.49
C HIS A 117 -8.97 -1.56 -14.29
N CYS A 118 -8.05 -2.32 -13.72
CA CYS A 118 -6.85 -2.76 -14.43
C CYS A 118 -7.11 -4.08 -15.16
N ALA A 119 -6.56 -4.22 -16.36
CA ALA A 119 -6.73 -5.43 -17.16
C ALA A 119 -6.07 -6.63 -16.45
N PRO A 120 -6.71 -7.81 -16.48
CA PRO A 120 -6.11 -9.02 -15.90
C PRO A 120 -4.72 -9.30 -16.47
N ASN A 121 -3.81 -9.77 -15.62
CA ASN A 121 -2.42 -10.12 -15.99
C ASN A 121 -1.59 -8.97 -16.58
N THR A 122 -2.02 -7.72 -16.40
CA THR A 122 -1.19 -6.54 -16.65
C THR A 122 -0.60 -6.03 -15.34
N SER A 123 0.48 -5.25 -15.42
CA SER A 123 0.99 -4.52 -14.27
C SER A 123 0.94 -3.03 -14.54
N GLU A 124 0.75 -2.23 -13.49
CA GLU A 124 0.79 -0.79 -13.64
C GLU A 124 2.16 -0.33 -14.14
N GLN A 125 2.16 0.67 -15.04
CA GLN A 125 3.38 1.43 -15.31
C GLN A 125 3.90 2.10 -14.03
N PRO A 126 5.22 2.36 -13.90
CA PRO A 126 5.78 3.00 -12.72
C PRO A 126 5.01 4.28 -12.33
N VAL A 127 4.57 4.35 -11.08
CA VAL A 127 3.71 5.41 -10.55
C VAL A 127 3.83 5.44 -9.02
N SER A 128 3.41 6.52 -8.37
CA SER A 128 3.25 6.59 -6.91
C SER A 128 2.21 5.59 -6.41
N LEU A 129 2.53 4.85 -5.34
CA LEU A 129 1.68 3.77 -4.82
C LEU A 129 1.24 4.02 -3.37
N ALA A 130 -0.02 3.71 -3.08
CA ALA A 130 -0.53 3.46 -1.74
C ALA A 130 -0.67 1.96 -1.53
N GLU A 131 0.15 1.35 -0.68
CA GLU A 131 0.21 -0.10 -0.50
C GLU A 131 -0.42 -0.53 0.81
N PHE A 132 -1.11 -1.67 0.79
CA PHE A 132 -1.82 -2.20 1.95
C PHE A 132 -1.73 -3.73 2.03
N ASN A 133 -1.77 -4.19 3.27
CA ASN A 133 -2.06 -5.57 3.65
C ASN A 133 -3.25 -5.55 4.60
N PHE A 134 -4.39 -6.02 4.11
CA PHE A 134 -5.54 -6.36 4.92
C PHE A 134 -5.55 -7.88 5.04
N ASP A 135 -5.40 -8.41 6.25
CA ASP A 135 -5.36 -9.85 6.47
C ASP A 135 -6.01 -10.15 7.82
N SER A 136 -7.10 -10.90 7.78
CA SER A 136 -7.87 -11.24 8.97
C SER A 136 -7.14 -12.21 9.92
N ALA A 137 -6.10 -12.90 9.43
CA ALA A 137 -5.28 -13.80 10.22
C ALA A 137 -4.02 -13.14 10.79
N ASP A 138 -3.67 -11.93 10.36
CA ASP A 138 -2.50 -11.19 10.84
C ASP A 138 -2.91 -10.21 11.95
N GLY A 139 -2.49 -10.49 13.18
CA GLY A 139 -2.79 -9.63 14.34
C GLY A 139 -2.15 -8.23 14.29
N LEU A 140 -1.24 -7.99 13.35
CA LEU A 140 -0.62 -6.69 13.09
C LEU A 140 -1.26 -5.95 11.90
N ALA A 141 -2.18 -6.60 11.17
CA ALA A 141 -2.90 -5.99 10.07
C ALA A 141 -4.04 -5.07 10.56
N PRO A 142 -4.48 -4.11 9.72
CA PRO A 142 -3.85 -3.73 8.46
C PRO A 142 -2.49 -3.05 8.65
N TRP A 143 -1.53 -3.37 7.77
CA TRP A 143 -0.34 -2.55 7.59
C TRP A 143 -0.36 -1.87 6.23
N TYR A 144 0.24 -0.69 6.16
CA TYR A 144 0.16 0.20 5.02
C TYR A 144 1.40 1.05 4.90
N ASN A 145 1.70 1.45 3.67
CA ASN A 145 2.80 2.34 3.36
C ASN A 145 2.52 3.15 2.09
N VAL A 146 3.26 4.25 1.93
CA VAL A 146 3.38 4.92 0.64
C VAL A 146 4.70 4.50 0.01
N SER A 147 4.65 4.07 -1.24
CA SER A 147 5.80 3.55 -1.96
C SER A 147 6.07 4.35 -3.22
N TYR A 148 7.27 4.92 -3.28
CA TYR A 148 7.88 5.54 -4.45
C TYR A 148 9.07 4.71 -4.94
N VAL A 149 9.12 3.43 -4.57
CA VAL A 149 10.22 2.51 -4.86
C VAL A 149 10.50 2.42 -6.36
N ASN A 150 9.45 2.43 -7.19
CA ASN A 150 9.58 2.36 -8.64
C ASN A 150 9.58 3.75 -9.30
N ALA A 151 8.75 4.67 -8.81
CA ALA A 151 8.69 6.04 -9.31
C ALA A 151 7.86 6.96 -8.38
N PHE A 152 8.00 8.27 -8.59
CA PHE A 152 7.17 9.32 -8.01
C PHE A 152 6.43 10.06 -9.13
N SER A 153 5.11 10.15 -9.03
CA SER A 153 4.25 10.90 -9.95
C SER A 153 3.43 11.96 -9.23
N VAL A 154 2.62 11.53 -8.26
CA VAL A 154 1.86 12.39 -7.36
C VAL A 154 2.23 12.12 -5.91
N PRO A 155 2.24 13.14 -5.03
CA PRO A 155 2.36 12.90 -3.61
C PRO A 155 1.11 12.15 -3.11
N ILE A 156 1.32 11.21 -2.19
CA ILE A 156 0.25 10.43 -1.57
C ILE A 156 0.35 10.58 -0.05
N THR A 157 -0.80 10.71 0.61
CA THR A 157 -0.92 10.45 2.05
C THR A 157 -1.94 9.35 2.32
N ILE A 158 -1.62 8.47 3.27
CA ILE A 158 -2.55 7.47 3.81
C ILE A 158 -2.82 7.79 5.27
N THR A 159 -4.07 8.10 5.59
CA THR A 159 -4.51 8.45 6.95
C THR A 159 -5.55 7.45 7.43
N PRO A 160 -5.28 6.69 8.50
CA PRO A 160 -6.28 5.82 9.11
C PRO A 160 -7.49 6.59 9.63
N THR A 161 -8.66 5.96 9.60
CA THR A 161 -9.96 6.53 10.00
C THR A 161 -10.70 5.58 10.94
N GLY A 162 -11.58 6.14 11.77
CA GLY A 162 -12.32 5.36 12.77
C GLY A 162 -11.40 4.66 13.78
N VAL A 163 -10.26 5.28 14.11
CA VAL A 163 -9.30 4.73 15.07
C VAL A 163 -9.93 4.74 16.46
N THR A 164 -9.94 3.59 17.13
CA THR A 164 -10.49 3.43 18.49
C THR A 164 -9.42 3.13 19.52
N GLY A 165 -9.58 3.67 20.73
CA GLY A 165 -8.65 3.50 21.85
C GLY A 165 -7.36 4.31 21.74
N THR A 166 -6.48 4.15 22.73
CA THR A 166 -5.15 4.78 22.79
C THR A 166 -4.05 3.73 22.67
N GLY A 167 -3.04 4.00 21.83
CA GLY A 167 -1.92 3.08 21.55
C GLY A 167 -2.20 2.08 20.41
N GLY A 168 -1.17 1.73 19.63
CA GLY A 168 -1.25 0.71 18.56
C GLY A 168 -0.96 1.15 17.12
N GLY A 169 -0.08 2.14 16.90
CA GLY A 169 0.26 2.59 15.53
C GLY A 169 -0.75 3.59 14.98
N CYS A 170 -1.09 3.48 13.69
CA CYS A 170 -2.04 4.34 12.97
C CYS A 170 -1.56 5.75 12.56
N ALA A 171 -0.26 5.97 12.42
CA ALA A 171 0.24 7.27 11.96
C ALA A 171 -0.04 7.49 10.46
N THR A 172 -0.30 8.74 10.06
CA THR A 172 -0.34 9.09 8.63
C THR A 172 1.01 8.81 7.96
N MET A 173 0.96 8.13 6.81
CA MET A 173 2.12 7.82 5.97
C MET A 173 2.13 8.63 4.68
N GLY A 174 3.32 8.80 4.09
CA GLY A 174 3.55 9.64 2.92
C GLY A 174 3.71 11.13 3.22
N CYS A 175 3.51 11.95 2.19
CA CYS A 175 3.70 13.41 2.21
C CYS A 175 2.83 14.06 1.12
N ALA A 176 2.54 15.35 1.29
CA ALA A 176 1.73 16.12 0.35
C ALA A 176 2.56 16.93 -0.67
N ASP A 177 3.88 17.01 -0.48
CA ASP A 177 4.75 17.89 -1.27
C ASP A 177 5.09 17.29 -2.64
N ASN A 178 4.99 18.11 -3.70
CA ASN A 178 5.41 17.72 -5.04
C ASN A 178 6.94 17.64 -5.15
N LEU A 179 7.44 16.44 -5.40
CA LEU A 179 8.88 16.15 -5.51
C LEU A 179 9.39 16.15 -6.95
N LEU A 180 8.53 16.24 -7.97
CA LEU A 180 8.94 16.28 -9.37
C LEU A 180 9.95 17.40 -9.69
N PRO A 181 9.85 18.63 -9.12
CA PRO A 181 10.85 19.68 -9.32
C PRO A 181 12.25 19.34 -8.76
N LYS A 182 12.33 18.37 -7.83
CA LYS A 182 13.57 17.91 -7.21
C LYS A 182 14.11 16.63 -7.88
N CYS A 183 13.38 16.08 -8.85
CA CYS A 183 13.77 14.87 -9.55
C CYS A 183 15.13 15.06 -10.26
N PRO A 184 16.07 14.10 -10.13
CA PRO A 184 17.27 14.10 -10.97
C PRO A 184 16.88 14.18 -12.45
N ALA A 185 17.52 15.09 -13.21
CA ALA A 185 17.09 15.41 -14.57
C ALA A 185 17.06 14.19 -15.51
N ALA A 186 17.98 13.23 -15.33
CA ALA A 186 18.04 12.00 -16.10
C ALA A 186 16.86 11.02 -15.83
N ASN A 187 16.13 11.23 -14.74
CA ASN A 187 15.03 10.38 -14.28
C ASN A 187 13.64 11.01 -14.50
N LEU A 188 13.59 12.27 -14.94
CA LEU A 188 12.35 13.01 -15.08
C LEU A 188 11.80 12.90 -16.51
N THR A 189 10.57 12.41 -16.64
CA THR A 189 9.77 12.55 -17.86
C THR A 189 8.71 13.64 -17.69
N ARG A 190 8.23 14.16 -18.81
CA ARG A 190 7.33 15.32 -18.88
C ARG A 190 6.13 15.01 -19.75
N TRP A 191 5.05 15.72 -19.47
CA TRP A 191 3.89 15.81 -20.35
C TRP A 191 4.25 16.55 -21.65
N ALA A 192 3.37 16.47 -22.65
CA ALA A 192 3.57 17.14 -23.95
C ALA A 192 3.68 18.67 -23.83
N ASP A 193 3.07 19.28 -22.81
CA ASP A 193 3.16 20.71 -22.50
C ASP A 193 4.45 21.09 -21.74
N GLY A 194 5.34 20.12 -21.50
CA GLY A 194 6.60 20.29 -20.79
C GLY A 194 6.49 20.27 -19.27
N THR A 195 5.29 20.12 -18.69
CA THR A 195 5.15 20.00 -17.24
C THR A 195 5.74 18.66 -16.72
N PRO A 196 6.40 18.64 -15.55
CA PRO A 196 6.92 17.39 -14.96
C PRO A 196 5.81 16.34 -14.78
N MET A 197 6.07 15.09 -15.16
CA MET A 197 5.07 14.01 -15.13
C MET A 197 5.45 12.87 -14.19
N LEU A 198 6.65 12.32 -14.34
CA LEU A 198 7.07 11.12 -13.62
C LEU A 198 8.57 11.17 -13.36
N CYS A 199 8.96 10.90 -12.13
CA CYS A 199 10.33 10.70 -11.73
C CYS A 199 10.57 9.20 -11.50
N THR A 200 11.27 8.53 -12.41
CA THR A 200 11.46 7.07 -12.36
C THR A 200 12.70 6.71 -11.56
N ASN A 201 12.58 5.78 -10.61
CA ASN A 201 13.74 5.26 -9.89
C ASN A 201 14.61 4.41 -10.84
N PRO A 202 15.89 4.75 -11.07
CA PRO A 202 16.73 3.97 -11.97
C PRO A 202 17.13 2.61 -11.39
N ASN A 203 17.06 2.43 -10.07
CA ASN A 203 17.30 1.15 -9.42
C ASN A 203 16.51 1.05 -8.12
N ARG A 204 15.44 0.25 -8.14
CA ARG A 204 14.58 0.03 -6.97
C ARG A 204 15.27 -0.67 -5.79
N ASP A 205 16.34 -1.41 -6.04
CA ASP A 205 17.02 -2.28 -5.07
C ASP A 205 18.37 -1.74 -4.57
N ALA A 206 18.71 -0.50 -4.93
CA ALA A 206 19.90 0.19 -4.47
C ALA A 206 19.60 1.65 -4.12
N LYS A 207 20.45 2.24 -3.26
CA LYS A 207 20.44 3.68 -3.04
C LYS A 207 20.93 4.42 -4.28
N THR A 208 20.22 5.48 -4.64
CA THR A 208 20.50 6.33 -5.79
C THR A 208 20.19 7.80 -5.41
N PRO A 209 20.64 8.78 -6.22
CA PRO A 209 20.23 10.17 -6.02
C PRO A 209 18.70 10.36 -6.01
N TYR A 210 17.96 9.48 -6.69
CA TYR A 210 16.50 9.44 -6.63
C TYR A 210 16.01 9.04 -5.22
N SER A 211 16.48 7.90 -4.68
CA SER A 211 16.01 7.43 -3.38
C SER A 211 16.42 8.38 -2.25
N ASP A 212 17.60 8.98 -2.35
CA ASP A 212 18.07 10.00 -1.40
C ASP A 212 17.19 11.25 -1.42
N MET A 213 16.75 11.67 -2.62
CA MET A 213 15.77 12.75 -2.79
C MET A 213 14.44 12.40 -2.12
N ILE A 214 13.92 11.19 -2.33
CA ILE A 214 12.69 10.74 -1.66
C ILE A 214 12.85 10.73 -0.13
N ALA A 215 13.89 10.08 0.39
CA ALA A 215 14.12 9.95 1.84
C ALA A 215 14.26 11.32 2.52
N THR A 216 14.93 12.27 1.87
CA THR A 216 15.13 13.63 2.39
C THR A 216 13.82 14.43 2.45
N ASN A 217 12.96 14.29 1.43
CA ASN A 217 11.79 15.16 1.26
C ASN A 217 10.47 14.51 1.66
N CYS A 218 10.45 13.19 1.85
CA CYS A 218 9.28 12.41 2.23
C CYS A 218 9.70 11.20 3.10
N PRO A 219 10.22 11.43 4.33
CA PRO A 219 10.81 10.37 5.16
C PRO A 219 9.82 9.30 5.63
N LYS A 220 8.52 9.49 5.41
CA LYS A 220 7.43 8.54 5.72
C LYS A 220 6.95 7.76 4.49
N ALA A 221 7.79 7.62 3.47
CA ALA A 221 7.52 6.82 2.28
C ALA A 221 8.76 6.01 1.89
N TYR A 222 8.56 4.87 1.26
CA TYR A 222 9.67 4.09 0.68
C TYR A 222 10.21 4.79 -0.57
N GLY A 223 11.50 5.12 -0.58
CA GLY A 223 12.23 5.54 -1.79
C GLY A 223 12.91 4.40 -2.55
N TRP A 224 13.13 3.27 -1.89
CA TRP A 224 13.75 2.05 -2.43
C TRP A 224 13.38 0.82 -1.57
N SER A 225 13.66 -0.38 -2.05
CA SER A 225 13.06 -1.63 -1.53
C SER A 225 13.51 -2.07 -0.13
N LYS A 226 14.59 -1.51 0.41
CA LYS A 226 15.09 -1.85 1.75
C LYS A 226 15.24 -0.63 2.67
N GLN A 227 14.49 0.43 2.38
CA GLN A 227 14.52 1.67 3.20
C GLN A 227 14.19 1.40 4.68
N ASP A 228 13.40 0.37 4.97
CA ASP A 228 13.03 -0.08 6.32
C ASP A 228 14.13 -0.85 7.05
N GLN A 229 15.17 -1.32 6.35
CA GLN A 229 16.34 -1.96 6.95
C GLN A 229 17.35 -0.94 7.49
N GLU A 230 17.15 0.34 7.17
CA GLU A 230 17.99 1.42 7.68
C GLU A 230 17.55 1.84 9.09
N PRO A 231 18.47 1.89 10.07
CA PRO A 231 18.14 2.25 11.43
C PRO A 231 17.44 3.61 11.55
N GLY A 232 16.31 3.63 12.25
CA GLY A 232 15.54 4.85 12.52
C GLY A 232 14.45 5.17 11.49
N ASN A 233 14.40 4.49 10.35
CA ASN A 233 13.36 4.72 9.35
C ASN A 233 12.03 4.11 9.77
N GLN A 234 10.96 4.87 9.56
CA GLN A 234 9.57 4.46 9.80
C GLN A 234 8.75 4.72 8.54
N VAL A 235 8.87 3.81 7.57
CA VAL A 235 8.28 3.92 6.24
C VAL A 235 7.05 3.03 6.04
N MET A 236 6.70 2.21 7.04
CA MET A 236 5.48 1.43 7.12
C MET A 236 4.80 1.65 8.49
N GLN A 237 3.47 1.53 8.53
CA GLN A 237 2.68 1.58 9.75
C GLN A 237 1.69 0.43 9.82
N GLN A 238 1.34 0.06 11.06
CA GLN A 238 0.28 -0.88 11.39
C GLN A 238 -0.88 -0.11 12.00
N CYS A 239 -2.11 -0.58 11.81
CA CYS A 239 -3.29 0.01 12.43
C CYS A 239 -4.41 -1.01 12.65
N SER A 240 -4.26 -1.90 13.61
CA SER A 240 -5.26 -2.94 13.94
C SER A 240 -6.56 -2.42 14.57
N ARG A 241 -6.66 -1.11 14.83
CA ARG A 241 -7.81 -0.47 15.49
C ARG A 241 -8.51 0.60 14.67
N CYS A 242 -8.23 0.69 13.37
CA CYS A 242 -9.02 1.51 12.44
C CYS A 242 -10.21 0.74 11.86
N THR A 243 -11.15 1.47 11.27
CA THR A 243 -12.22 0.89 10.44
C THR A 243 -12.02 1.16 8.96
N GLY A 244 -10.96 1.90 8.60
CA GLY A 244 -10.65 2.24 7.22
C GLY A 244 -9.55 3.26 7.08
N PHE A 245 -9.35 3.74 5.86
CA PHE A 245 -8.29 4.67 5.49
C PHE A 245 -8.80 5.74 4.53
N THR A 246 -8.16 6.90 4.55
CA THR A 246 -8.24 7.90 3.49
C THR A 246 -6.91 7.92 2.73
N VAL A 247 -6.97 7.68 1.42
CA VAL A 247 -5.86 7.84 0.48
C VAL A 247 -6.08 9.14 -0.28
N THR A 248 -5.20 10.12 -0.08
CA THR A 248 -5.25 11.39 -0.80
C THR A 248 -4.15 11.44 -1.84
N PHE A 249 -4.54 11.66 -3.10
CA PHE A 249 -3.63 11.97 -4.20
C PHE A 249 -3.51 13.49 -4.30
N HIS A 250 -2.34 14.04 -3.99
CA HIS A 250 -2.08 15.49 -3.96
C HIS A 250 -1.63 16.01 -5.32
N ARG A 251 -1.58 17.34 -5.47
CA ARG A 251 -1.10 18.00 -6.69
C ARG A 251 0.37 17.63 -6.95
N GLY A 252 0.62 16.99 -8.08
CA GLY A 252 1.93 16.54 -8.54
C GLY A 252 2.04 16.72 -10.05
N ALA A 253 2.02 15.59 -10.76
CA ALA A 253 1.85 15.49 -12.22
C ALA A 253 0.52 16.07 -12.74
#